data_AF-U1MNS4-F1
#
_entry.id   AF-U1MNS4-F1
#
_cell.length_a   1.000
_cell.length_b   1.000
_cell.length_c   1.000
_cell.angle_alpha   90.00
_cell.angle_beta   90.00
_cell.angle_gamma   90.00
#
_symmetry.space_group_name_H-M   'P 1'
#
loop_
_entity.id
_entity.type
_entity.pdbx_description
1 polymer ?
#
loop_
_entity_poly.entity_id
_entity_poly.type
_entity_poly.pdbx_seq_one_letter_code
_entity_poly.pdbx_strand_id
1 'polypeptide(L)'
;MSATARALAASANRVRSQTLTGIYRRMDGPRAVVSLLGADVAIPSAATIQPVPNSAVHVELREAGYVMLGPVKPPPTRGRVTATGSSNVTVLGSDGVSYQLPRMDAYAPAIDDDVAIEWSEAGGLVKGKVSSTPVAAPVLTPAVQTGKFHPSPFLATAAGYHVLSSGAFNGGYFPLYGNSPTVGLQGSAAWYGTAVADTIPDDAVIDSARIFLSTRSQAFGGPKLQVIAGAGPQNRVQVGGDFPISGRAGWVPIPTEVIDLLKVAPRGISLLGATSPSGSDVYNKLTADPLSFALDIAWRS
;
A
#
# COMPACT_ATOMS: atom_id res chain seq x y z
N MET A 1 30.96 -16.73 20.71
CA MET A 1 30.61 -16.07 19.43
C MET A 1 30.63 -14.56 19.64
N SER A 2 31.41 -13.80 18.86
CA SER A 2 31.46 -12.33 19.02
C SER A 2 30.16 -11.68 18.53
N ALA A 3 29.84 -10.49 19.05
CA ALA A 3 28.69 -9.71 18.61
C ALA A 3 28.70 -9.43 17.09
N THR A 4 29.89 -9.36 16.49
CA THR A 4 30.10 -9.21 15.04
C THR A 4 29.65 -10.44 14.26
N ALA A 5 29.88 -11.65 14.79
CA ALA A 5 29.43 -12.91 14.15
C ALA A 5 27.90 -13.09 14.23
N ARG A 6 27.25 -12.60 15.31
CA ARG A 6 25.78 -12.55 15.40
C ARG A 6 25.18 -11.49 14.47
N ALA A 7 25.83 -10.35 14.28
CA ALA A 7 25.37 -9.31 13.36
C ALA A 7 25.50 -9.71 11.87
N LEU A 8 26.58 -10.41 11.49
CA LEU A 8 26.75 -11.00 10.15
C LEU A 8 25.77 -12.16 9.90
N ALA A 9 25.52 -13.02 10.88
CA ALA A 9 24.49 -14.07 10.77
C ALA A 9 23.05 -13.50 10.73
N ALA A 10 22.81 -12.36 11.39
CA ALA A 10 21.52 -11.66 11.35
C ALA A 10 21.34 -10.80 10.07
N SER A 11 22.43 -10.34 9.43
CA SER A 11 22.36 -9.62 8.15
C SER A 11 22.34 -10.54 6.93
N ALA A 12 22.83 -11.78 7.05
CA ALA A 12 22.79 -12.78 6.00
C ALA A 12 21.42 -13.45 5.80
N ASN A 13 20.43 -13.16 6.66
CA ASN A 13 19.16 -13.89 6.69
C ASN A 13 17.91 -13.04 6.38
N ARG A 14 18.09 -11.85 5.79
CA ARG A 14 16.98 -11.14 5.14
C ARG A 14 16.96 -11.52 3.67
N VAL A 15 16.40 -12.69 3.37
CA VAL A 15 15.98 -13.03 2.01
C VAL A 15 15.00 -11.96 1.57
N ARG A 16 15.47 -10.96 0.82
CA ARG A 16 14.58 -10.01 0.14
C ARG A 16 13.98 -10.77 -1.03
N SER A 17 12.87 -11.44 -0.80
CA SER A 17 12.03 -11.96 -1.88
C SER A 17 11.48 -10.78 -2.66
N GLN A 18 11.85 -10.65 -3.94
CA GLN A 18 11.26 -9.68 -4.84
C GLN A 18 10.26 -10.39 -5.73
N THR A 19 9.02 -9.89 -5.76
CA THR A 19 8.00 -10.37 -6.71
C THR A 19 8.03 -9.51 -7.96
N LEU A 20 7.98 -10.18 -9.11
CA LEU A 20 8.01 -9.63 -10.45
C LEU A 20 6.83 -10.23 -11.23
N THR A 21 6.49 -9.59 -12.35
CA THR A 21 5.51 -10.12 -13.29
C THR A 21 6.21 -10.53 -14.58
N GLY A 22 5.93 -11.74 -15.06
CA GLY A 22 6.40 -12.25 -16.35
C GLY A 22 5.24 -12.68 -17.25
N ILE A 23 5.54 -13.06 -18.49
CA ILE A 23 4.55 -13.63 -19.42
C ILE A 23 4.85 -15.11 -19.63
N TYR A 24 3.93 -15.98 -19.22
CA TYR A 24 4.12 -17.42 -19.38
C TYR A 24 4.00 -17.84 -20.85
N ARG A 25 4.90 -18.71 -21.31
CA ARG A 25 4.90 -19.23 -22.69
C ARG A 25 4.41 -20.67 -22.74
N ARG A 26 5.04 -21.55 -21.96
CA ARG A 26 4.76 -23.00 -21.90
C ARG A 26 5.45 -23.63 -20.69
N MET A 27 5.04 -24.85 -20.35
CA MET A 27 5.83 -25.75 -19.50
C MET A 27 6.82 -26.53 -20.36
N ASP A 28 7.99 -26.79 -19.79
CA ASP A 28 9.05 -27.65 -20.31
C ASP A 28 9.51 -28.58 -19.16
N GLY A 29 8.86 -29.74 -19.07
CA GLY A 29 9.00 -30.63 -17.91
C GLY A 29 8.60 -29.93 -16.60
N PRO A 30 9.47 -29.91 -15.57
CA PRO A 30 9.18 -29.26 -14.29
C PRO A 30 9.43 -27.73 -14.31
N ARG A 31 9.84 -27.16 -15.45
CA ARG A 31 10.16 -25.74 -15.58
C ARG A 31 9.13 -25.02 -16.42
N ALA A 32 8.79 -23.80 -16.02
CA ALA A 32 8.02 -22.88 -16.83
C ALA A 32 8.96 -22.01 -17.67
N VAL A 33 8.68 -21.87 -18.96
CA VAL A 33 9.32 -20.88 -19.81
C VAL A 33 8.53 -19.58 -19.68
N VAL A 34 9.16 -18.56 -19.08
CA VAL A 34 8.55 -17.26 -18.80
C VAL A 34 9.36 -16.16 -19.46
N SER A 35 8.67 -15.28 -20.18
CA SER A 35 9.23 -14.06 -20.74
C SER A 35 9.41 -13.03 -19.62
N LEU A 36 10.65 -12.72 -19.29
CA LEU A 36 11.06 -11.73 -18.29
C LEU A 36 11.90 -10.66 -19.00
N LEU A 37 11.47 -9.39 -18.92
CA LEU A 37 12.16 -8.25 -19.54
C LEU A 37 12.45 -8.44 -21.05
N GLY A 38 11.58 -9.17 -21.75
CA GLY A 38 11.70 -9.42 -23.19
C GLY A 38 12.52 -10.66 -23.58
N ALA A 39 13.06 -11.41 -22.62
CA ALA A 39 13.77 -12.67 -22.87
C ALA A 39 13.01 -13.86 -22.25
N ASP A 40 12.96 -14.99 -22.97
CA ASP A 40 12.36 -16.21 -22.46
C ASP A 40 13.36 -16.98 -21.58
N VAL A 41 12.97 -17.23 -20.32
CA VAL A 41 13.80 -17.88 -19.31
C VAL A 41 13.07 -19.12 -18.77
N ALA A 42 13.75 -20.26 -18.75
CA ALA A 42 13.22 -21.48 -18.14
C ALA A 42 13.50 -21.50 -16.63
N ILE A 43 12.45 -21.42 -15.83
CA ILE A 43 12.52 -21.31 -14.36
C ILE A 43 11.68 -22.40 -13.69
N PRO A 44 12.05 -22.91 -12.49
CA PRO A 44 11.20 -23.84 -11.76
C PRO A 44 9.78 -23.30 -11.54
N SER A 45 8.78 -24.17 -11.65
CA SER A 45 7.39 -23.85 -11.30
C SER A 45 7.07 -24.36 -9.90
N ALA A 46 6.48 -23.49 -9.08
CA ALA A 46 5.82 -23.85 -7.82
C ALA A 46 4.30 -23.61 -7.90
N ALA A 47 3.76 -23.40 -9.10
CA ALA A 47 2.35 -23.13 -9.32
C ALA A 47 1.52 -24.41 -9.22
N THR A 48 0.44 -24.37 -8.44
CA THR A 48 -0.55 -25.46 -8.34
C THR A 48 -1.58 -25.44 -9.46
N ILE A 49 -1.61 -24.34 -10.24
CA ILE A 49 -2.46 -24.16 -11.41
C ILE A 49 -1.54 -23.75 -12.57
N GLN A 50 -1.61 -24.49 -13.68
CA GLN A 50 -0.85 -24.15 -14.86
C GLN A 50 -1.41 -22.85 -15.49
N PRO A 51 -0.57 -21.82 -15.68
CA PRO A 51 -1.00 -20.62 -16.38
C PRO A 51 -1.31 -20.92 -17.85
N VAL A 52 -2.19 -20.12 -18.44
CA VAL A 52 -2.48 -20.21 -19.88
C VAL A 52 -1.37 -19.53 -20.67
N PRO A 53 -0.92 -20.07 -21.82
CA PRO A 53 0.06 -19.40 -22.68
C PRO A 53 -0.29 -17.93 -22.95
N ASN A 54 0.73 -17.07 -22.87
CA ASN A 54 0.66 -15.61 -22.96
C ASN A 54 -0.06 -14.89 -21.82
N SER A 55 -0.38 -15.57 -20.72
CA SER A 55 -0.92 -14.93 -19.51
C SER A 55 0.20 -14.38 -18.61
N ALA A 56 -0.15 -13.37 -17.82
CA ALA A 56 0.75 -12.82 -16.81
C ALA A 56 0.90 -13.78 -15.63
N VAL A 57 2.14 -13.94 -15.14
CA VAL A 57 2.49 -14.80 -14.00
C VAL A 57 3.29 -14.05 -12.96
N HIS A 58 3.09 -14.44 -11.69
CA HIS A 58 3.96 -14.02 -10.60
C HIS A 58 5.26 -14.83 -10.64
N VAL A 59 6.39 -14.11 -10.61
CA VAL A 59 7.72 -14.68 -10.51
C VAL A 59 8.41 -14.11 -9.28
N GLU A 60 8.97 -14.98 -8.46
CA GLU A 60 9.69 -14.59 -7.26
C GLU A 60 11.19 -14.79 -7.48
N LEU A 61 11.99 -13.77 -7.19
CA LEU A 61 13.43 -13.89 -7.09
C LEU A 61 13.79 -14.37 -5.68
N ARG A 62 14.35 -15.58 -5.58
CA ARG A 62 14.90 -16.18 -4.36
C ARG A 62 16.42 -16.26 -4.47
N GLU A 63 17.10 -16.60 -3.38
CA GLU A 63 18.57 -16.74 -3.35
C GLU A 63 19.09 -17.73 -4.42
N ALA A 64 18.31 -18.78 -4.73
CA ALA A 64 18.65 -19.80 -5.72
C ALA A 64 18.21 -19.46 -7.16
N GLY A 65 17.60 -18.29 -7.39
CA GLY A 65 17.11 -17.84 -8.69
C GLY A 65 15.60 -17.57 -8.74
N TYR A 66 15.08 -17.44 -9.96
CA TYR A 66 13.67 -17.17 -10.20
C TYR A 66 12.80 -18.43 -10.04
N VAL A 67 11.61 -18.28 -9.47
CA VAL A 67 10.59 -19.32 -9.37
C VAL A 67 9.24 -18.75 -9.82
N MET A 68 8.52 -19.46 -10.68
CA MET A 68 7.15 -19.08 -11.06
C MET A 68 6.18 -19.54 -9.97
N LEU A 69 5.37 -18.62 -9.43
CA LEU A 69 4.40 -18.92 -8.38
C LEU A 69 3.01 -19.26 -8.93
N GLY A 70 2.67 -18.79 -10.13
CA GLY A 70 1.37 -19.03 -10.77
C GLY A 70 0.85 -17.82 -11.53
N PRO A 71 -0.38 -17.89 -12.07
CA PRO A 71 -0.97 -16.80 -12.83
C PRO A 71 -1.31 -15.60 -11.91
N VAL A 72 -1.17 -14.37 -12.44
CA VAL A 72 -1.55 -13.14 -11.72
C VAL A 72 -3.06 -13.05 -11.53
N LYS A 73 -3.80 -13.51 -12.54
CA LYS A 73 -5.25 -13.60 -12.52
C LYS A 73 -5.64 -15.08 -12.57
N PRO A 74 -6.41 -15.59 -11.61
CA PRO A 74 -6.93 -16.94 -11.68
C PRO A 74 -7.70 -17.15 -12.99
N PRO A 75 -7.51 -18.28 -13.69
CA PRO A 75 -8.23 -18.55 -14.92
C PRO A 75 -9.73 -18.77 -14.61
N PRO A 76 -10.62 -18.52 -15.58
CA PRO A 76 -12.05 -18.57 -15.34
C PRO A 76 -12.51 -20.00 -15.05
N THR A 77 -13.29 -20.20 -13.99
CA THR A 77 -13.84 -21.52 -13.63
C THR A 77 -15.11 -21.89 -14.40
N ARG A 78 -15.56 -21.00 -15.28
CA ARG A 78 -16.73 -21.16 -16.14
C ARG A 78 -16.51 -20.49 -17.48
N GLY A 79 -17.24 -20.96 -18.48
CA GLY A 79 -17.32 -20.29 -19.77
C GLY A 79 -18.44 -20.86 -20.62
N ARG A 80 -18.58 -20.32 -21.83
CA ARG A 80 -19.60 -20.73 -22.80
C ARG A 80 -18.94 -21.43 -23.98
N VAL A 81 -19.45 -22.59 -24.37
CA VAL A 81 -18.94 -23.31 -25.54
C VAL A 81 -19.24 -22.51 -26.82
N THR A 82 -18.20 -22.20 -27.59
CA THR A 82 -18.31 -21.48 -28.87
C THR A 82 -18.01 -22.37 -30.07
N ALA A 83 -17.30 -23.48 -29.88
CA ALA A 83 -17.13 -24.51 -30.90
C ALA A 83 -16.93 -25.89 -30.28
N THR A 84 -17.43 -26.93 -30.96
CA THR A 84 -17.34 -28.34 -30.54
C THR A 84 -16.34 -29.10 -31.38
N GLY A 85 -15.51 -29.94 -30.76
CA GLY A 85 -14.62 -30.90 -31.42
C GLY A 85 -14.74 -32.29 -30.80
N SER A 86 -14.06 -33.28 -31.38
CA SER A 86 -14.15 -34.68 -30.94
C SER A 86 -13.57 -34.89 -29.53
N SER A 87 -12.38 -34.37 -29.25
CA SER A 87 -11.69 -34.46 -27.94
C SER A 87 -11.61 -33.14 -27.18
N ASN A 88 -11.61 -32.01 -27.90
CA ASN A 88 -11.51 -30.67 -27.33
C ASN A 88 -12.73 -29.82 -27.67
N VAL A 89 -13.00 -28.83 -26.83
CA VAL A 89 -14.03 -27.81 -27.04
C VAL A 89 -13.41 -26.42 -26.93
N THR A 90 -13.91 -25.48 -27.72
CA THR A 90 -13.55 -24.07 -27.58
C THR A 90 -14.55 -23.41 -26.65
N VAL A 91 -14.05 -22.82 -25.57
CA VAL A 91 -14.85 -22.18 -24.52
C VAL A 91 -14.44 -20.72 -24.40
N LEU A 92 -15.40 -19.81 -24.50
CA LEU A 92 -15.22 -18.40 -24.15
C LEU A 92 -15.33 -18.27 -22.63
N GLY A 93 -14.21 -18.00 -21.97
CA GLY A 93 -14.18 -17.77 -20.53
C GLY A 93 -14.87 -16.47 -20.14
N SER A 94 -15.22 -16.33 -18.86
CA SER A 94 -15.81 -15.10 -18.32
C SER A 94 -14.88 -13.88 -18.36
N ASP A 95 -13.62 -14.07 -18.70
CA ASP A 95 -12.63 -13.02 -18.93
C ASP A 95 -12.51 -12.60 -20.41
N GLY A 96 -13.35 -13.15 -21.28
CA GLY A 96 -13.42 -12.80 -22.70
C GLY A 96 -12.37 -13.50 -23.58
N VAL A 97 -11.60 -14.44 -23.03
CA VAL A 97 -10.59 -15.20 -23.77
C VAL A 97 -11.17 -16.54 -24.21
N SER A 98 -10.85 -16.95 -25.44
CA SER A 98 -11.21 -18.28 -25.96
C SER A 98 -10.14 -19.31 -25.60
N TYR A 99 -10.57 -20.41 -24.99
CA TYR A 99 -9.71 -21.51 -24.59
C TYR A 99 -10.09 -22.77 -25.36
N GLN A 100 -9.11 -23.48 -25.90
CA GLN A 100 -9.31 -24.83 -26.43
C GLN A 100 -8.95 -25.83 -25.33
N LEU A 101 -9.96 -26.49 -24.76
CA LEU A 101 -9.82 -27.33 -23.59
C LEU A 101 -10.30 -28.76 -23.88
N PRO A 102 -9.64 -29.79 -23.32
CA PRO A 102 -10.21 -31.14 -23.28
C PRO A 102 -11.53 -31.14 -22.50
N ARG A 103 -12.38 -32.12 -22.79
CA ARG A 103 -13.63 -32.35 -22.07
C ARG A 103 -13.61 -33.72 -21.40
N MET A 104 -14.41 -33.87 -20.34
CA MET A 104 -14.74 -35.20 -19.83
C MET A 104 -15.50 -36.02 -20.89
N ASP A 105 -15.13 -37.29 -21.06
CA ASP A 105 -15.70 -38.17 -22.09
C ASP A 105 -17.24 -38.31 -21.97
N ALA A 106 -17.76 -38.29 -20.73
CA ALA A 106 -19.18 -38.41 -20.44
C ALA A 106 -20.00 -37.15 -20.80
N TYR A 107 -19.36 -36.00 -21.04
CA TYR A 107 -20.04 -34.76 -21.37
C TYR A 107 -20.14 -34.58 -22.88
N ALA A 108 -21.33 -34.68 -23.47
CA ALA A 108 -21.57 -34.35 -24.87
C ALA A 108 -21.73 -32.82 -25.05
N PRO A 109 -20.77 -32.10 -25.66
CA PRO A 109 -20.81 -30.65 -25.72
C PRO A 109 -21.76 -30.15 -26.81
N ALA A 110 -22.56 -29.12 -26.50
CA ALA A 110 -23.28 -28.34 -27.50
C ALA A 110 -22.77 -26.88 -27.51
N ILE A 111 -22.89 -26.23 -28.66
CA ILE A 111 -22.67 -24.78 -28.76
C ILE A 111 -23.64 -24.08 -27.81
N ASP A 112 -23.17 -23.02 -27.17
CA ASP A 112 -23.87 -22.23 -26.17
C ASP A 112 -24.11 -22.89 -24.81
N ASP A 113 -23.57 -24.09 -24.57
CA ASP A 113 -23.56 -24.63 -23.22
C ASP A 113 -22.67 -23.79 -22.30
N ASP A 114 -23.25 -23.37 -21.16
CA ASP A 114 -22.49 -22.88 -20.03
C ASP A 114 -21.83 -24.08 -19.33
N VAL A 115 -20.50 -24.06 -19.20
CA VAL A 115 -19.72 -25.18 -18.71
C VAL A 115 -18.87 -24.80 -17.50
N ALA A 116 -18.63 -25.80 -16.64
CA ALA A 116 -17.67 -25.69 -15.55
C ALA A 116 -16.28 -26.13 -16.03
N ILE A 117 -15.26 -25.34 -15.67
CA ILE A 117 -13.87 -25.56 -16.02
C ILE A 117 -13.08 -25.80 -14.74
N GLU A 118 -12.36 -26.91 -14.69
CA GLU A 118 -11.41 -27.23 -13.63
C GLU A 118 -10.00 -26.99 -14.12
N TRP A 119 -9.21 -26.25 -13.34
CA TRP A 119 -7.82 -25.95 -13.68
C TRP A 119 -6.88 -26.69 -12.74
N SER A 120 -5.86 -27.30 -13.31
CA SER A 120 -4.84 -28.06 -12.59
C SER A 120 -3.44 -27.76 -13.16
N GLU A 121 -2.43 -28.43 -12.64
CA GLU A 121 -1.07 -28.40 -13.20
C GLU A 121 -0.98 -28.99 -14.62
N ALA A 122 -1.96 -29.78 -15.05
CA ALA A 122 -2.06 -30.34 -16.40
C ALA A 122 -2.86 -29.44 -17.37
N GLY A 123 -3.33 -28.28 -16.90
CA GLY A 123 -4.15 -27.35 -17.67
C GLY A 123 -5.63 -27.40 -17.28
N GLY A 124 -6.49 -26.87 -18.16
CA GLY A 124 -7.93 -26.79 -17.96
C GLY A 124 -8.68 -27.99 -18.50
N LEU A 125 -9.73 -28.43 -17.82
CA LEU A 125 -10.63 -29.52 -18.23
C LEU A 125 -12.08 -29.06 -18.11
N VAL A 126 -12.88 -29.29 -19.16
CA VAL A 126 -14.32 -29.06 -19.13
C VAL A 126 -15.02 -30.24 -18.46
N LYS A 127 -15.60 -30.00 -17.28
CA LYS A 127 -16.30 -31.05 -16.50
C LYS A 127 -17.68 -31.38 -17.04
N GLY A 128 -18.34 -30.40 -17.65
CA GLY A 128 -19.67 -30.54 -18.23
C GLY A 128 -20.53 -29.30 -18.07
N LYS A 129 -21.79 -29.42 -18.50
CA LYS A 129 -22.79 -28.36 -18.47
C LYS A 129 -23.15 -27.98 -17.03
N VAL A 130 -23.22 -26.67 -16.80
CA VAL A 130 -23.74 -26.09 -15.56
C VAL A 130 -25.27 -26.10 -15.67
N SER A 131 -25.91 -26.99 -14.91
CA SER A 131 -27.37 -27.15 -14.93
C SER A 131 -28.14 -25.98 -14.33
N SER A 132 -27.46 -25.15 -13.54
CA SER A 132 -27.95 -23.87 -13.07
C SER A 132 -26.77 -22.98 -12.70
N THR A 133 -26.72 -21.78 -13.25
CA THR A 133 -25.88 -20.73 -12.67
C THR A 133 -26.53 -20.40 -11.33
N PRO A 134 -25.86 -20.58 -10.17
CA PRO A 134 -26.39 -20.09 -8.91
C PRO A 134 -26.74 -18.63 -9.15
N VAL A 135 -27.99 -18.25 -8.90
CA VAL A 135 -28.38 -16.85 -8.91
C VAL A 135 -27.36 -16.16 -8.03
N ALA A 136 -26.64 -15.17 -8.57
CA ALA A 136 -25.71 -14.41 -7.79
C ALA A 136 -26.45 -14.03 -6.50
N ALA A 137 -25.87 -14.37 -5.35
CA ALA A 137 -26.40 -13.85 -4.09
C ALA A 137 -26.64 -12.36 -4.31
N PRO A 138 -27.79 -11.80 -3.88
CA PRO A 138 -28.07 -10.39 -4.10
C PRO A 138 -26.80 -9.63 -3.76
N VAL A 139 -26.32 -8.82 -4.72
CA VAL A 139 -25.16 -7.98 -4.48
C VAL A 139 -25.54 -7.23 -3.21
N LEU A 140 -24.95 -7.63 -2.08
CA LEU A 140 -24.92 -6.79 -0.93
C LEU A 140 -24.19 -5.58 -1.49
N THR A 141 -24.93 -4.50 -1.75
CA THR A 141 -24.35 -3.18 -1.96
C THR A 141 -23.22 -3.14 -0.94
N PRO A 142 -21.94 -3.03 -1.34
CA PRO A 142 -20.86 -3.07 -0.38
C PRO A 142 -21.29 -2.13 0.73
N ALA A 143 -21.46 -2.68 1.94
CA ALA A 143 -21.91 -1.88 3.06
C ALA A 143 -21.00 -0.66 3.02
N VAL A 144 -21.58 0.55 2.95
CA VAL A 144 -20.82 1.80 3.05
C VAL A 144 -19.76 1.52 4.08
N GLN A 145 -18.47 1.53 3.68
CA GLN A 145 -17.44 1.15 4.62
C GLN A 145 -17.34 2.34 5.57
N THR A 146 -18.19 2.35 6.60
CA THR A 146 -17.99 3.14 7.79
C THR A 146 -16.90 2.44 8.59
N GLY A 147 -15.68 2.56 8.11
CA GLY A 147 -14.49 2.23 8.87
C GLY A 147 -14.15 3.40 9.75
N LYS A 148 -14.37 3.30 11.07
CA LYS A 148 -13.54 4.07 12.00
C LYS A 148 -12.17 3.42 12.01
N PHE A 149 -11.37 3.72 10.99
CA PHE A 149 -9.94 3.46 11.11
C PHE A 149 -9.40 4.51 12.06
N HIS A 150 -9.43 4.22 13.36
CA HIS A 150 -8.46 4.78 14.28
C HIS A 150 -7.22 3.91 14.10
N PRO A 151 -6.24 4.27 13.24
CA PRO A 151 -4.92 3.74 13.50
C PRO A 151 -4.62 4.09 14.95
N SER A 152 -3.81 3.27 15.64
CA SER A 152 -3.03 3.86 16.75
C SER A 152 -2.52 5.19 16.24
N PRO A 153 -2.76 6.31 16.96
CA PRO A 153 -2.61 7.67 16.44
C PRO A 153 -1.42 7.73 15.51
N PHE A 154 -1.52 8.35 14.32
CA PHE A 154 -0.35 8.46 13.45
C PHE A 154 0.73 9.17 14.24
N LEU A 155 1.60 8.39 14.88
CA LEU A 155 2.67 8.91 15.67
C LEU A 155 3.58 9.52 14.61
N ALA A 156 3.98 10.76 14.82
CA ALA A 156 5.07 11.33 14.05
C ALA A 156 6.27 10.41 14.29
N THR A 157 6.47 9.44 13.40
CA THR A 157 7.55 8.48 13.53
C THR A 157 8.81 9.15 13.04
N ALA A 158 9.93 8.84 13.67
CA ALA A 158 11.27 9.11 13.15
C ALA A 158 11.55 8.39 11.81
N ALA A 159 10.54 7.82 11.15
CA ALA A 159 10.67 6.93 10.00
C ALA A 159 10.40 7.64 8.66
N GLY A 160 10.90 8.87 8.55
CA GLY A 160 11.28 9.46 7.27
C GLY A 160 12.80 9.51 7.05
N TYR A 161 13.60 9.54 8.12
CA TYR A 161 15.07 9.53 8.04
C TYR A 161 15.65 8.96 9.34
N HIS A 162 16.33 7.81 9.20
CA HIS A 162 17.42 7.32 10.03
C HIS A 162 17.56 7.86 11.47
N VAL A 163 17.37 6.97 12.44
CA VAL A 163 18.33 6.89 13.56
C VAL A 163 19.62 6.30 13.00
N LEU A 164 20.55 7.16 12.61
CA LEU A 164 21.98 6.86 12.62
C LEU A 164 22.64 8.04 13.35
N SER A 165 22.95 7.83 14.63
CA SER A 165 23.91 8.57 15.45
C SER A 165 24.18 10.05 15.11
N SER A 166 23.86 10.93 16.07
CA SER A 166 24.64 12.10 16.47
C SER A 166 25.73 12.60 15.50
N GLY A 167 25.47 13.70 14.79
CA GLY A 167 26.49 14.35 13.97
C GLY A 167 25.94 15.57 13.25
N ALA A 168 26.40 16.74 13.68
CA ALA A 168 26.09 18.11 13.28
C ALA A 168 25.38 18.36 11.94
N PHE A 169 24.34 19.20 11.99
CA PHE A 169 24.07 20.16 10.93
C PHE A 169 23.94 21.58 11.52
N ASN A 170 24.56 22.52 10.82
CA ASN A 170 24.96 23.85 11.27
C ASN A 170 24.18 24.88 10.42
N GLY A 171 23.39 25.74 11.06
CA GLY A 171 22.66 26.87 10.44
C GLY A 171 21.26 26.56 9.91
N GLY A 172 20.21 26.96 10.66
CA GLY A 172 18.85 27.12 10.13
C GLY A 172 17.71 26.32 10.79
N TYR A 173 18.00 25.50 11.80
CA TYR A 173 17.09 24.87 12.79
C TYR A 173 15.75 24.21 12.36
N PHE A 174 15.69 22.88 12.56
CA PHE A 174 14.59 22.14 13.21
C PHE A 174 15.15 20.84 13.84
N PRO A 175 15.33 20.75 15.16
CA PRO A 175 15.55 19.45 15.77
C PRO A 175 14.40 19.08 16.72
N LEU A 176 13.77 17.96 16.41
CA LEU A 176 13.26 17.04 17.43
C LEU A 176 14.48 16.52 18.22
N TYR A 177 14.92 17.37 19.17
CA TYR A 177 15.97 17.27 20.21
C TYR A 177 17.44 17.56 19.89
N GLY A 178 17.99 18.53 20.65
CA GLY A 178 19.42 18.81 20.87
C GLY A 178 19.72 20.29 21.14
N ASN A 179 19.88 20.68 22.42
CA ASN A 179 20.28 21.96 23.04
C ASN A 179 20.37 23.29 22.21
N SER A 180 19.49 24.24 22.60
CA SER A 180 19.55 25.73 22.62
C SER A 180 20.86 26.45 22.19
N PRO A 181 20.89 27.77 21.81
CA PRO A 181 19.83 28.78 21.61
C PRO A 181 19.90 29.50 20.23
N THR A 182 18.95 30.43 20.03
CA THR A 182 19.01 31.62 19.13
C THR A 182 18.46 31.49 17.70
N VAL A 183 17.22 31.99 17.57
CA VAL A 183 16.59 32.86 16.56
C VAL A 183 16.87 32.57 15.07
N GLY A 184 15.80 32.19 14.34
CA GLY A 184 15.82 32.33 12.88
C GLY A 184 14.55 31.90 12.14
N LEU A 185 13.88 30.82 12.54
CA LEU A 185 12.72 30.32 11.78
C LEU A 185 11.58 29.86 12.71
N GLN A 186 10.39 30.38 12.44
CA GLN A 186 9.14 30.13 13.15
C GLN A 186 8.56 28.76 12.73
N GLY A 187 8.20 27.93 13.71
CA GLY A 187 7.14 26.92 13.55
C GLY A 187 7.57 25.45 13.44
N SER A 188 7.16 24.65 14.42
CA SER A 188 7.47 23.22 14.53
C SER A 188 6.75 22.43 13.46
N ALA A 189 7.45 21.53 12.76
CA ALA A 189 6.83 20.67 11.76
C ALA A 189 6.96 19.18 12.11
N ALA A 190 5.88 18.46 11.85
CA ALA A 190 5.82 17.01 11.86
C ALA A 190 5.75 16.49 10.42
N TRP A 191 6.42 15.36 10.19
CA TRP A 191 6.48 14.71 8.89
C TRP A 191 5.83 13.33 8.97
N TYR A 192 4.89 13.07 8.07
CA TYR A 192 4.14 11.82 8.01
C TYR A 192 4.48 10.99 6.76
N GLY A 193 5.30 11.54 5.85
CA GLY A 193 5.70 10.83 4.63
C GLY A 193 4.52 10.56 3.70
N THR A 194 4.47 9.38 3.09
CA THR A 194 3.32 8.93 2.29
C THR A 194 2.24 8.25 3.12
N ALA A 195 2.47 8.02 4.43
CA ALA A 195 1.60 7.17 5.24
C ALA A 195 0.15 7.64 5.32
N VAL A 196 -0.11 8.95 5.30
CA VAL A 196 -1.50 9.48 5.29
C VAL A 196 -2.18 9.20 3.95
N ALA A 197 -1.50 9.43 2.84
CA ALA A 197 -2.02 9.14 1.50
C ALA A 197 -2.17 7.63 1.25
N ASP A 198 -1.22 6.82 1.73
CA ASP A 198 -1.22 5.36 1.53
C ASP A 198 -2.33 4.64 2.35
N THR A 199 -2.91 5.30 3.37
CA THR A 199 -3.88 4.68 4.30
C THR A 199 -5.31 5.18 4.14
N ILE A 200 -5.54 6.24 3.37
CA ILE A 200 -6.86 6.82 3.12
C ILE A 200 -7.16 6.72 1.62
N PRO A 201 -8.23 6.04 1.20
CA PRO A 201 -8.62 5.98 -0.21
C PRO A 201 -8.81 7.38 -0.84
N ASP A 202 -8.50 7.51 -2.12
CA ASP A 202 -8.62 8.79 -2.85
C ASP A 202 -10.07 9.33 -2.85
N ASP A 203 -11.06 8.45 -2.86
CA ASP A 203 -12.49 8.74 -2.85
C ASP A 203 -13.10 8.89 -1.44
N ALA A 204 -12.31 8.72 -0.38
CA ALA A 204 -12.80 8.81 0.98
C ALA A 204 -13.19 10.24 1.37
N VAL A 205 -14.37 10.37 2.00
CA VAL A 205 -14.86 11.60 2.63
C VAL A 205 -14.34 11.65 4.07
N ILE A 206 -13.62 12.72 4.43
CA ILE A 206 -13.12 12.92 5.79
C ILE A 206 -14.25 13.42 6.70
N ASP A 207 -14.63 12.63 7.70
CA ASP A 207 -15.69 12.96 8.65
C ASP A 207 -15.16 13.82 9.81
N SER A 208 -13.93 13.57 10.27
CA SER A 208 -13.28 14.41 11.28
C SER A 208 -11.76 14.22 11.29
N ALA A 209 -11.05 15.26 11.71
CA ALA A 209 -9.61 15.22 11.90
C ALA A 209 -9.20 15.94 13.19
N ARG A 210 -8.20 15.42 13.88
CA ARG A 210 -7.66 15.99 15.12
C ARG A 210 -6.15 15.86 15.16
N ILE A 211 -5.50 16.82 15.79
CA ILE A 211 -4.08 16.79 16.12
C ILE A 211 -3.91 16.88 17.63
N PHE A 212 -2.98 16.11 18.18
CA PHE A 212 -2.68 16.21 19.60
C PHE A 212 -1.64 17.32 19.85
N LEU A 213 -2.01 18.28 20.71
CA LEU A 213 -1.13 19.35 21.18
C LEU A 213 -0.74 19.12 22.64
N SER A 214 0.55 19.26 22.97
CA SER A 214 1.04 19.09 24.35
C SER A 214 0.51 20.19 25.29
N THR A 215 0.47 19.94 26.60
CA THR A 215 0.05 20.94 27.62
C THR A 215 0.81 22.27 27.52
N ARG A 216 2.05 22.24 27.05
CA ARG A 216 2.88 23.44 26.84
C ARG A 216 2.30 24.42 25.80
N SER A 217 1.50 23.92 24.86
CA SER A 217 0.82 24.75 23.86
C SER A 217 -0.21 25.70 24.45
N GLN A 218 -0.78 25.41 25.63
CA GLN A 218 -1.83 26.25 26.23
C GLN A 218 -1.34 27.63 26.68
N ALA A 219 -0.04 27.78 26.96
CA ALA A 219 0.51 29.01 27.49
C ALA A 219 0.72 30.10 26.42
N PHE A 220 0.54 29.77 25.15
CA PHE A 220 0.83 30.65 24.01
C PHE A 220 -0.33 30.50 23.03
N GLY A 221 -0.98 31.61 22.65
CA GLY A 221 -2.24 31.59 21.89
C GLY A 221 -2.28 30.61 20.70
N GLY A 222 -3.49 30.25 20.27
CA GLY A 222 -3.73 29.18 19.30
C GLY A 222 -2.82 29.21 18.07
N PRO A 223 -2.17 28.10 17.70
CA PRO A 223 -1.32 28.05 16.52
C PRO A 223 -2.17 28.05 15.25
N LYS A 224 -1.50 28.26 14.13
CA LYS A 224 -1.98 28.02 12.79
C LYS A 224 -1.29 26.77 12.25
N LEU A 225 -2.05 25.88 11.63
CA LEU A 225 -1.49 24.79 10.84
C LEU A 225 -1.13 25.30 9.45
N GLN A 226 -0.06 24.74 8.90
CA GLN A 226 0.29 24.84 7.50
C GLN A 226 0.59 23.45 6.97
N VAL A 227 0.11 23.17 5.77
CA VAL A 227 0.42 21.93 5.07
C VAL A 227 1.69 22.15 4.24
N ILE A 228 2.64 21.20 4.31
CA ILE A 228 3.95 21.33 3.68
C ILE A 228 4.20 20.16 2.72
N ALA A 229 4.61 20.50 1.49
CA ALA A 229 5.15 19.57 0.51
C ALA A 229 6.68 19.63 0.45
N GLY A 230 7.29 18.58 -0.12
CA GLY A 230 8.73 18.42 -0.25
C GLY A 230 9.17 16.97 -0.03
N ALA A 231 10.42 16.64 -0.36
CA ALA A 231 10.99 15.31 -0.06
C ALA A 231 11.46 15.17 1.40
N GLY A 232 11.49 16.27 2.16
CA GLY A 232 11.93 16.29 3.55
C GLY A 232 11.85 17.69 4.17
N PRO A 233 12.24 17.83 5.45
CA PRO A 233 12.03 19.05 6.23
C PRO A 233 12.83 20.28 5.74
N GLN A 234 13.80 20.09 4.84
CA GLN A 234 14.64 21.15 4.27
C GLN A 234 14.06 21.81 3.03
N ASN A 235 13.07 21.20 2.37
CA ASN A 235 12.45 21.74 1.15
C ASN A 235 10.97 21.97 1.39
N ARG A 236 10.65 22.96 2.23
CA ARG A 236 9.27 23.27 2.64
C ARG A 236 8.60 24.15 1.57
N VAL A 237 7.65 23.58 0.85
CA VAL A 237 6.72 24.37 0.03
C VAL A 237 5.38 24.36 0.74
N GLN A 238 4.91 25.53 1.19
CA GLN A 238 3.56 25.65 1.74
C GLN A 238 2.55 25.30 0.65
N VAL A 239 1.59 24.46 1.01
CA VAL A 239 0.46 24.09 0.17
C VAL A 239 -0.81 24.59 0.85
N GLY A 240 -1.58 25.43 0.15
CA GLY A 240 -2.77 26.04 0.71
C GLY A 240 -2.48 27.20 1.68
N GLY A 241 -3.45 27.51 2.54
CA GLY A 241 -3.40 28.64 3.47
C GLY A 241 -2.98 28.26 4.90
N ASP A 242 -3.04 29.25 5.78
CA ASP A 242 -2.92 29.05 7.23
C ASP A 242 -4.28 28.62 7.80
N PHE A 243 -4.29 27.56 8.62
CA PHE A 243 -5.50 27.07 9.27
C PHE A 243 -5.43 27.31 10.79
N PRO A 244 -6.13 28.31 11.34
CA PRO A 244 -6.09 28.57 12.78
C PRO A 244 -6.69 27.39 13.55
N ILE A 245 -6.02 26.99 14.64
CA ILE A 245 -6.52 25.96 15.56
C ILE A 245 -6.51 26.47 17.00
N SER A 246 -7.35 25.87 17.84
CA SER A 246 -7.45 26.28 19.24
C SER A 246 -6.14 26.03 19.98
N GLY A 247 -5.71 26.96 20.84
CA GLY A 247 -4.55 26.78 21.72
C GLY A 247 -4.83 25.86 22.91
N ARG A 248 -5.76 24.90 22.79
CA ARG A 248 -6.04 23.93 23.85
C ARG A 248 -5.07 22.75 23.71
N ALA A 249 -4.61 22.19 24.81
CA ALA A 249 -3.88 20.93 24.80
C ALA A 249 -4.82 19.73 24.65
N GLY A 250 -4.23 18.58 24.33
CA GLY A 250 -4.92 17.34 24.01
C GLY A 250 -5.30 17.27 22.53
N TRP A 251 -6.32 16.46 22.23
CA TRP A 251 -6.86 16.31 20.89
C TRP A 251 -7.64 17.56 20.45
N VAL A 252 -7.05 18.33 19.55
CA VAL A 252 -7.64 19.54 18.98
C VAL A 252 -8.19 19.23 17.59
N PRO A 253 -9.46 19.57 17.30
CA PRO A 253 -10.01 19.41 15.96
C PRO A 253 -9.26 20.30 14.96
N ILE A 254 -9.00 19.76 13.77
CA ILE A 254 -8.40 20.48 12.66
C ILE A 254 -9.36 20.45 11.47
N PRO A 255 -9.33 21.44 10.57
CA PRO A 255 -10.18 21.44 9.38
C PRO A 255 -9.90 20.21 8.51
N THR A 256 -10.95 19.59 7.98
CA THR A 256 -10.82 18.36 7.17
C THR A 256 -10.10 18.59 5.86
N GLU A 257 -10.12 19.83 5.36
CA GLU A 257 -9.39 20.27 4.16
C GLU A 257 -7.87 20.11 4.34
N VAL A 258 -7.36 20.17 5.58
CA VAL A 258 -5.94 19.91 5.88
C VAL A 258 -5.58 18.46 5.53
N ILE A 259 -6.47 17.51 5.82
CA ILE A 259 -6.27 16.09 5.50
C ILE A 259 -6.45 15.84 4.00
N ASP A 260 -7.42 16.49 3.36
CA ASP A 260 -7.58 16.40 1.91
C ASP A 260 -6.34 16.89 1.16
N LEU A 261 -5.71 17.98 1.65
CA LEU A 261 -4.44 18.41 1.10
C LEU A 261 -3.37 17.32 1.26
N LEU A 262 -3.23 16.69 2.43
CA LEU A 262 -2.25 15.61 2.69
C LEU A 262 -2.39 14.38 1.79
N LYS A 263 -3.57 14.09 1.24
CA LYS A 263 -3.75 12.99 0.27
C LYS A 263 -3.02 13.21 -1.05
N VAL A 264 -2.93 14.46 -1.53
CA VAL A 264 -2.56 14.75 -2.94
C VAL A 264 -1.05 14.78 -3.18
N ALA A 265 -0.25 15.34 -2.26
CA ALA A 265 1.21 15.49 -2.41
C ALA A 265 1.99 16.12 -1.22
N PRO A 266 1.40 16.68 -0.14
CA PRO A 266 2.16 17.16 1.00
C PRO A 266 2.44 16.04 1.99
N ARG A 267 3.62 16.12 2.59
CA ARG A 267 4.19 15.06 3.41
C ARG A 267 4.32 15.45 4.89
N GLY A 268 3.85 16.64 5.27
CA GLY A 268 3.91 17.13 6.64
C GLY A 268 2.97 18.27 6.96
N ILE A 269 2.87 18.54 8.27
CA ILE A 269 2.14 19.66 8.87
C ILE A 269 3.14 20.48 9.70
N SER A 270 3.06 21.79 9.59
CA SER A 270 3.74 22.74 10.49
C SER A 270 2.75 23.50 11.36
N LEU A 271 3.09 23.69 12.62
CA LEU A 271 2.43 24.61 13.53
C LEU A 271 3.20 25.92 13.54
N LEU A 272 2.59 26.97 13.02
CA LEU A 272 3.02 28.34 13.21
C LEU A 272 2.35 28.90 14.45
N GLY A 273 3.08 29.37 15.45
CA GLY A 273 2.44 29.92 16.63
C GLY A 273 3.33 30.82 17.46
N ALA A 274 2.67 31.55 18.36
CA ALA A 274 3.25 32.65 19.13
C ALA A 274 4.58 32.24 19.74
N THR A 275 5.65 32.83 19.20
CA THR A 275 6.97 32.77 19.81
C THR A 275 6.82 33.13 21.28
N SER A 276 7.35 32.29 22.16
CA SER A 276 7.54 32.71 23.54
C SER A 276 8.28 34.06 23.58
N PRO A 277 8.14 34.88 24.65
CA PRO A 277 8.91 36.12 24.80
C PRO A 277 10.43 35.92 24.65
N SER A 278 10.92 34.69 24.85
CA SER A 278 12.32 34.29 24.67
C SER A 278 12.67 33.77 23.26
N GLY A 279 11.77 33.91 22.28
CA GLY A 279 11.98 33.49 20.89
C GLY A 279 12.02 31.98 20.66
N SER A 280 11.70 31.18 21.69
CA SER A 280 11.62 29.72 21.56
C SER A 280 10.26 29.29 21.01
N ASP A 281 10.29 28.37 20.06
CA ASP A 281 9.10 27.69 19.55
C ASP A 281 8.64 26.65 20.59
N VAL A 282 7.39 26.79 20.98
CA VAL A 282 6.77 26.12 22.13
C VAL A 282 6.23 24.74 21.77
N TYR A 283 6.22 24.37 20.49
CA TYR A 283 5.68 23.13 19.97
C TYR A 283 6.72 22.01 19.79
N ASN A 284 7.95 22.18 20.28
CA ASN A 284 9.11 21.53 19.67
C ASN A 284 9.53 20.10 20.10
N LYS A 285 8.71 19.28 20.75
CA LYS A 285 9.25 18.10 21.47
C LYS A 285 8.36 16.84 21.56
N LEU A 286 8.59 15.84 20.68
CA LEU A 286 8.03 14.47 20.81
C LEU A 286 8.52 13.69 22.05
N THR A 287 9.73 13.97 22.51
CA THR A 287 10.32 13.25 23.65
C THR A 287 9.77 13.70 25.00
N ALA A 288 9.05 14.83 25.06
CA ALA A 288 8.36 15.31 26.26
C ALA A 288 6.95 14.72 26.36
N ASP A 289 6.32 14.47 25.20
CA ASP A 289 5.02 13.82 25.10
C ASP A 289 4.97 13.03 23.78
N PRO A 290 4.92 11.68 23.83
CA PRO A 290 4.99 10.82 22.66
C PRO A 290 3.79 10.99 21.71
N LEU A 291 2.72 11.64 22.17
CA LEU A 291 1.56 11.95 21.35
C LEU A 291 1.63 13.33 20.70
N SER A 292 2.66 14.15 20.95
CA SER A 292 2.78 15.46 20.29
C SER A 292 2.72 15.29 18.77
N PHE A 293 1.88 16.08 18.08
CA PHE A 293 1.64 15.95 16.63
C PHE A 293 1.09 14.59 16.18
N ALA A 294 0.53 13.78 17.08
CA ALA A 294 -0.21 12.61 16.62
C ALA A 294 -1.47 13.08 15.87
N LEU A 295 -1.79 12.41 14.75
CA LEU A 295 -3.03 12.64 14.01
C LEU A 295 -4.06 11.53 14.30
N ASP A 296 -5.30 11.94 14.46
CA ASP A 296 -6.49 11.08 14.53
C ASP A 296 -7.46 11.52 13.44
N ILE A 297 -7.79 10.62 12.52
CA ILE A 297 -8.54 10.90 11.30
C ILE A 297 -9.66 9.86 11.18
N ALA A 298 -10.89 10.33 10.98
CA ALA A 298 -12.03 9.48 10.65
C ALA A 298 -12.54 9.80 9.24
N TRP A 299 -12.84 8.77 8.45
CA TRP A 299 -13.30 8.89 7.07
C TRP A 299 -14.30 7.78 6.72
N ARG A 300 -15.01 7.95 5.61
CA ARG A 300 -15.93 6.97 5.02
C ARG A 300 -15.79 6.91 3.51
N SER A 301 -15.97 5.72 2.95
CA SER A 301 -16.04 5.45 1.49
C SER A 301 -17.37 4.81 1.15
#